data_AF-A0A8C2WKY9-F1
#
_entry.id   AF-A0A8C2WKY9-F1
#
_cell.length_a   1.000
_cell.length_b   1.000
_cell.length_c   1.000
_cell.angle_alpha   90.00
_cell.angle_beta   90.00
_cell.angle_gamma   90.00
#
_symmetry.space_group_name_H-M   'P 1'
#
loop_
_entity.id
_entity.type
_entity.pdbx_description
1 polymer ?
#
loop_
_entity_poly.entity_id
_entity_poly.type
_entity_poly.pdbx_seq_one_letter_code
_entity_poly.pdbx_strand_id
1 'polypeptide(L)'
;KRILTFILMKYGLLLMLWLLLFTATTDREGYPVVGAYVPQCEDNGQYTASQCHGSTGHCWCVDGNGQERAGTRTPPGCNISC
;
A
#
# COMPACT_ATOMS: atom_id res chain seq x y z
N LYS A 1 34.79 19.04 -20.92
CA LYS A 1 34.40 17.66 -21.30
C LYS A 1 34.19 16.72 -20.09
N ARG A 2 35.05 16.72 -19.06
CA ARG A 2 34.86 15.87 -17.86
C ARG A 2 33.65 16.25 -16.98
N ILE A 3 33.38 17.55 -16.80
CA ILE A 3 32.23 18.06 -16.01
C ILE A 3 30.88 17.69 -16.62
N LEU A 4 30.77 17.70 -17.96
CA LEU A 4 29.55 17.29 -18.66
C LEU A 4 29.27 15.79 -18.44
N THR A 5 30.31 14.95 -18.37
CA THR A 5 30.17 13.54 -18.00
C THR A 5 29.70 13.39 -16.54
N PHE A 6 30.22 14.18 -15.59
CA PHE A 6 29.74 14.15 -14.20
C PHE A 6 28.29 14.63 -14.05
N ILE A 7 27.90 15.65 -14.81
CA ILE A 7 26.52 16.16 -14.88
C ILE A 7 25.59 15.08 -15.46
N LEU A 8 25.92 14.51 -16.62
CA LEU A 8 25.14 13.44 -17.25
C LEU A 8 25.07 12.18 -16.38
N MET A 9 26.15 11.83 -15.66
CA MET A 9 26.15 10.73 -14.70
C MET A 9 25.36 11.03 -13.43
N LYS A 10 25.37 12.28 -12.93
CA LYS A 10 24.62 12.67 -11.73
C LYS A 10 23.12 12.79 -12.01
N TYR A 11 22.74 13.41 -13.14
CA TYR A 11 21.35 13.47 -13.58
C TYR A 11 20.84 12.11 -14.08
N GLY A 12 21.69 11.30 -14.71
CA GLY A 12 21.39 9.92 -15.08
C GLY A 12 21.21 9.00 -13.87
N LEU A 13 22.08 9.10 -12.87
CA LEU A 13 21.96 8.35 -11.62
C LEU A 13 20.74 8.82 -10.81
N LEU A 14 20.45 10.13 -10.76
CA LEU A 14 19.22 10.64 -10.15
C LEU A 14 17.98 10.15 -10.89
N LEU A 15 17.97 10.14 -12.22
CA LEU A 15 16.86 9.63 -13.02
C LEU A 15 16.65 8.13 -12.80
N MET A 16 17.73 7.36 -12.71
CA MET A 16 17.68 5.93 -12.39
C MET A 16 17.18 5.70 -10.95
N LEU A 17 17.63 6.51 -9.99
CA LEU A 17 17.12 6.43 -8.61
C LEU A 17 15.63 6.81 -8.54
N TRP A 18 15.21 7.80 -9.30
CA TRP A 18 13.82 8.24 -9.39
C TRP A 18 12.94 7.17 -10.06
N LEU A 19 13.40 6.54 -11.14
CA LEU A 19 12.74 5.38 -11.76
C LEU A 19 12.70 4.17 -10.82
N LEU A 20 13.75 3.90 -10.06
CA LEU A 20 13.76 2.83 -9.06
C LEU A 20 12.80 3.10 -7.90
N LEU A 21 12.72 4.35 -7.42
CA LEU A 21 11.73 4.75 -6.41
C LEU A 21 10.29 4.72 -6.96
N PHE A 22 10.10 5.06 -8.24
CA PHE A 22 8.79 5.04 -8.90
C PHE A 22 8.31 3.62 -9.26
N THR A 23 9.22 2.69 -9.51
CA THR A 23 8.91 1.28 -9.82
C THR A 23 8.85 0.37 -8.59
N ALA A 24 9.26 0.83 -7.41
CA ALA A 24 9.35 0.01 -6.19
C ALA A 24 8.05 -0.13 -5.38
N THR A 25 6.89 0.25 -5.93
CA THR A 25 5.60 0.18 -5.19
C THR A 25 4.77 -1.06 -5.49
N THR A 26 5.14 -1.86 -6.50
CA THR A 26 4.41 -3.06 -6.94
C THR A 26 5.39 -4.13 -7.44
N ASP A 27 5.11 -5.41 -7.18
CA ASP A 27 5.83 -6.52 -7.81
C ASP A 27 5.79 -6.40 -9.36
N ARG A 28 6.69 -7.09 -10.06
CA ARG A 28 6.80 -7.13 -11.54
C ARG A 28 5.48 -7.53 -12.23
N GLU A 29 4.54 -8.08 -11.48
CA GLU A 29 3.22 -8.55 -11.94
C GLU A 29 2.05 -7.71 -11.39
N GLY A 30 2.31 -6.59 -10.69
CA GLY A 30 1.25 -5.73 -10.16
C GLY A 30 0.50 -6.34 -8.97
N TYR A 31 0.95 -7.48 -8.44
CA TYR A 31 0.37 -8.09 -7.26
C TYR A 31 0.80 -7.34 -5.99
N PRO A 32 -0.12 -7.16 -5.02
CA PRO A 32 0.25 -6.71 -3.69
C PRO A 32 1.29 -7.69 -3.14
N VAL A 33 2.43 -7.16 -2.68
CA VAL A 33 3.49 -7.93 -2.03
C VAL A 33 2.84 -8.89 -1.05
N VAL A 34 3.19 -10.18 -1.09
CA VAL A 34 2.61 -11.20 -0.20
C VAL A 34 2.68 -10.69 1.24
N GLY A 35 1.50 -10.46 1.83
CA GLY A 35 1.37 -9.88 3.18
C GLY A 35 1.01 -8.40 3.24
N ALA A 36 0.82 -7.72 2.10
CA ALA A 36 0.31 -6.36 2.02
C ALA A 36 -1.20 -6.31 2.26
N TYR A 37 -1.65 -5.18 2.81
CA TYR A 37 -3.05 -4.92 3.05
C TYR A 37 -3.79 -4.73 1.73
N VAL A 38 -4.81 -5.56 1.51
CA VAL A 38 -5.77 -5.39 0.42
C VAL A 38 -7.08 -4.91 1.04
N PRO A 39 -7.55 -3.69 0.73
CA PRO A 39 -8.83 -3.21 1.21
C PRO A 39 -9.96 -4.07 0.63
N GLN A 40 -10.93 -4.47 1.46
CA GLN A 40 -12.14 -5.11 0.97
C GLN A 40 -13.14 -4.03 0.54
N CYS A 41 -13.80 -4.32 -0.58
CA CYS A 41 -14.82 -3.47 -1.17
C CYS A 41 -16.09 -4.28 -1.38
N GLU A 42 -17.23 -3.62 -1.25
CA GLU A 42 -18.55 -4.13 -1.61
C GLU A 42 -18.77 -4.09 -3.13
N ASP A 43 -19.81 -4.78 -3.61
CA ASP A 43 -20.18 -4.84 -5.04
C ASP A 43 -20.49 -3.47 -5.65
N ASN A 44 -20.88 -2.51 -4.80
CA ASN A 44 -21.14 -1.11 -5.18
C ASN A 44 -19.85 -0.27 -5.34
N GLY A 45 -18.66 -0.85 -5.11
CA GLY A 45 -17.37 -0.17 -5.15
C GLY A 45 -17.04 0.67 -3.91
N GLN A 46 -17.86 0.61 -2.85
CA GLN A 46 -17.59 1.23 -1.56
C GLN A 46 -16.71 0.33 -0.69
N TYR A 47 -16.01 0.93 0.27
CA TYR A 47 -15.25 0.17 1.26
C TYR A 47 -16.19 -0.59 2.20
N THR A 48 -15.91 -1.88 2.42
CA THR A 48 -16.63 -2.64 3.44
C THR A 48 -16.35 -2.04 4.82
N ALA A 49 -17.40 -1.84 5.62
CA ALA A 49 -17.28 -1.24 6.95
C ALA A 49 -16.30 -1.99 7.86
N SER A 50 -16.16 -3.31 7.70
CA SER A 50 -15.13 -4.14 8.33
C SER A 50 -13.99 -4.40 7.37
N GLN A 51 -12.77 -4.04 7.75
CA GLN A 51 -11.56 -4.35 7.00
C GLN A 51 -10.65 -5.27 7.80
N CYS A 52 -10.16 -6.32 7.16
CA CYS A 52 -9.27 -7.30 7.77
C CYS A 52 -7.94 -7.39 7.03
N HIS A 53 -6.84 -7.33 7.78
CA HIS A 53 -5.50 -7.56 7.26
C HIS A 53 -5.17 -9.04 7.27
N GLY A 54 -5.29 -9.73 6.13
CA GLY A 54 -5.05 -11.17 6.04
C GLY A 54 -3.68 -11.65 6.55
N SER A 55 -2.66 -10.80 6.48
CA SER A 55 -1.29 -11.13 6.92
C SER A 55 -1.10 -11.10 8.43
N THR A 56 -1.71 -10.13 9.12
CA THR A 56 -1.61 -10.00 10.58
C THR A 56 -2.85 -10.53 11.30
N GLY A 57 -3.90 -10.85 10.56
CA GLY A 57 -5.23 -11.21 11.04
C GLY A 57 -5.94 -10.13 11.86
N HIS A 58 -5.46 -8.88 11.87
CA HIS A 58 -6.13 -7.80 12.59
C HIS A 58 -7.30 -7.27 11.76
N CYS A 59 -8.44 -7.00 12.39
CA CYS A 59 -9.58 -6.38 11.73
C CYS A 59 -9.96 -5.06 12.40
N TRP A 60 -10.44 -4.09 11.64
CA TRP A 60 -10.87 -2.78 12.14
C TRP A 60 -12.10 -2.28 11.38
N CYS A 61 -12.81 -1.31 11.96
CA CYS A 61 -13.89 -0.64 11.25
C CYS A 61 -13.35 0.56 10.47
N VAL A 62 -13.84 0.74 9.26
CA VAL A 62 -13.60 1.92 8.44
C VAL A 62 -14.86 2.75 8.26
N ASP A 63 -14.69 4.04 7.95
CA ASP A 63 -15.76 4.89 7.48
C ASP A 63 -15.98 4.77 5.96
N GLY A 64 -16.96 5.51 5.42
CA GLY A 64 -17.24 5.52 3.97
C GLY A 64 -16.09 6.03 3.09
N ASN A 65 -15.05 6.61 3.69
CA ASN A 65 -13.83 7.02 2.98
C ASN A 65 -12.72 5.96 3.06
N GLY A 66 -12.99 4.81 3.71
CA GLY A 66 -12.02 3.75 3.93
C GLY A 66 -11.04 4.05 5.08
N GLN A 67 -11.33 5.05 5.93
CA GLN A 67 -10.44 5.46 7.02
C GLN A 67 -10.76 4.70 8.30
N GLU A 68 -9.73 4.13 8.93
CA GLU A 68 -9.85 3.39 10.19
C GLU A 68 -10.43 4.27 11.30
N ARG A 69 -11.44 3.76 12.00
CA ARG A 69 -11.98 4.35 13.22
C ARG A 69 -11.08 3.97 14.40
N ALA A 70 -10.49 4.98 15.05
CA ALA A 70 -9.61 4.78 16.19
C ALA A 70 -10.28 3.93 17.29
N GLY A 71 -9.57 2.93 17.79
CA GLY A 71 -10.05 2.03 18.84
C GLY A 71 -10.91 0.85 18.37
N THR A 72 -11.15 0.71 17.05
CA THR A 72 -11.91 -0.43 16.50
C THR A 72 -11.01 -1.59 16.07
N ARG A 73 -9.69 -1.44 16.15
CA ARG A 73 -8.74 -2.50 15.76
C ARG A 73 -8.78 -3.65 16.76
N THR A 74 -9.09 -4.83 16.24
CA THR A 74 -9.24 -6.09 16.98
C THR A 74 -8.10 -7.06 16.66
N PRO A 75 -7.71 -7.92 17.63
CA PRO A 75 -6.75 -8.98 17.41
C PRO A 75 -7.31 -10.11 16.53
N PRO A 76 -6.44 -10.95 15.95
CA PRO A 76 -6.85 -12.10 15.15
C PRO A 76 -7.73 -13.07 15.94
N GLY A 77 -8.86 -13.45 15.36
CA GLY A 77 -9.84 -14.37 15.98
C GLY A 77 -11.04 -13.68 16.63
N CYS A 78 -11.07 -12.33 16.68
CA CYS A 78 -12.28 -11.60 17.02
C CYS A 78 -13.15 -11.39 15.78
N ASN A 79 -14.42 -11.78 15.87
CA ASN A 79 -15.42 -11.40 14.87
C ASN A 79 -15.84 -9.95 15.15
N ILE A 80 -15.47 -9.04 14.25
CA ILE A 80 -15.80 -7.61 14.36
C ILE A 80 -17.11 -7.33 13.61
N SER A 81 -18.09 -6.75 14.29
CA SER A 81 -19.34 -6.29 13.67
C SER A 81 -19.30 -4.76 13.58
N CYS A 82 -19.08 -4.28 12.37
CA CYS A 82 -19.32 -2.91 11.92
C CYS A 82 -20.60 -2.96 11.07
#